data_AF-A0A9E3TN17-F1
#
_entry.id   AF-A0A9E3TN17-F1
#
_cell.length_a   1.000
_cell.length_b   1.000
_cell.length_c   1.000
_cell.angle_alpha   90.00
_cell.angle_beta   90.00
_cell.angle_gamma   90.00
#
_symmetry.space_group_name_H-M   'P 1'
#
loop_
_entity.id
_entity.type
_entity.pdbx_description
1 polymer ?
#
loop_
_entity_poly.entity_id
_entity_poly.type
_entity_poly.pdbx_seq_one_letter_code
_entity_poly.pdbx_strand_id
1 'polypeptide(L)'
;MMHFRNIPGGTNRLNLTLRPRDLFFYVPSSLGRGLGATRGGELGANGDPAAFFYASSEFVMTCAAQRSSGNGGFTLVEAMVAITLIALAGSALLLATQTSMDSSDLAFEQNIARGIANQIVDEVMGRRYGAAGASPYQYPLSAGSHEISTPQKRILFDDSDDFNNYSSRPLRDPWAIELGQGDGAGGTRHTNFQLRDDYFDNWEVAIRMHYANPNDLSQNLSGSNTSDFRALEVTVGKHNDDGSVRRLATVRRVYGYVPPIN
;
A
#
# COMPACT_ATOMS: atom_id res chain seq x y z
N MET A 1 3.47 -4.10 35.10
CA MET A 1 3.85 -4.59 36.46
C MET A 1 2.65 -4.37 37.37
N MET A 2 2.07 -5.45 37.89
CA MET A 2 0.77 -5.45 38.56
C MET A 2 1.00 -5.46 40.08
N HIS A 3 0.54 -4.43 40.79
CA HIS A 3 0.74 -4.31 42.24
C HIS A 3 -0.59 -4.52 42.95
N PHE A 4 -0.71 -5.63 43.69
CA PHE A 4 -1.89 -5.89 44.51
C PHE A 4 -1.65 -5.35 45.93
N ARG A 5 -2.58 -4.52 46.42
CA ARG A 5 -2.64 -4.11 47.83
C ARG A 5 -3.91 -4.72 48.42
N ASN A 6 -3.74 -5.61 49.39
CA ASN A 6 -4.84 -6.22 50.12
C ASN A 6 -5.19 -5.31 51.31
N ILE A 7 -6.41 -4.75 51.35
CA ILE A 7 -6.89 -3.91 52.46
C ILE A 7 -7.95 -4.71 53.22
N PRO A 8 -7.75 -5.05 54.50
CA PRO A 8 -8.75 -5.75 55.29
C PRO A 8 -9.95 -4.82 55.54
N GLY A 9 -11.14 -5.24 55.08
CA GLY A 9 -12.42 -4.56 55.37
C GLY A 9 -12.88 -3.48 54.38
N GLY A 10 -12.16 -3.25 53.28
CA GLY A 10 -12.55 -2.28 52.24
C GLY A 10 -12.99 -2.94 50.94
N THR A 11 -13.95 -2.34 50.24
CA THR A 11 -14.31 -2.70 48.86
C THR A 11 -13.07 -2.69 47.97
N ASN A 12 -12.68 -3.85 47.46
CA ASN A 12 -11.56 -3.99 46.54
C ASN A 12 -11.85 -3.19 45.26
N ARG A 13 -11.21 -2.03 45.10
CA ARG A 13 -11.19 -1.28 43.85
C ARG A 13 -9.97 -1.69 43.04
N LEU A 14 -10.21 -2.34 41.91
CA LEU A 14 -9.17 -2.66 40.95
C LEU A 14 -8.94 -1.43 40.06
N ASN A 15 -7.91 -0.64 40.36
CA ASN A 15 -7.49 0.45 39.47
C ASN A 15 -6.58 -0.13 38.39
N LEU A 16 -7.13 -0.41 37.21
CA LEU A 16 -6.37 -0.80 36.04
C LEU A 16 -5.93 0.47 35.29
N THR A 17 -4.71 0.94 35.55
CA THR A 17 -4.11 2.04 34.77
C THR A 17 -3.46 1.46 33.51
N LEU A 18 -4.22 1.41 32.42
CA LEU A 18 -3.68 1.08 31.10
C LEU A 18 -2.82 2.26 30.62
N ARG A 19 -1.56 2.00 30.25
CA ARG A 19 -0.72 3.04 29.65
C ARG A 19 -1.18 3.26 28.19
N PRO A 20 -1.24 4.50 27.69
CA PRO A 20 -1.81 4.81 26.36
C PRO A 20 -1.02 4.31 25.14
N ARG A 21 -0.13 3.31 25.26
CA ARG A 21 0.85 3.02 24.20
C ARG A 21 0.49 1.90 23.22
N ASP A 22 -0.54 1.10 23.45
CA ASP A 22 -0.70 -0.15 22.69
C ASP A 22 -2.07 -0.35 22.00
N LEU A 23 -2.84 0.70 21.74
CA LEU A 23 -4.09 0.59 20.98
C LEU A 23 -4.07 1.50 19.76
N PHE A 24 -3.57 0.97 18.64
CA PHE A 24 -3.56 1.64 17.35
C PHE A 24 -4.77 1.19 16.53
N PHE A 25 -5.72 2.10 16.30
CA PHE A 25 -6.74 1.91 15.27
C PHE A 25 -6.41 2.78 14.07
N TYR A 26 -6.27 2.16 12.91
CA TYR A 26 -6.17 2.86 11.64
C TYR A 26 -7.59 3.25 11.19
N VAL A 27 -7.88 4.56 11.12
CA VAL A 27 -9.13 5.06 10.53
C VAL A 27 -8.79 5.60 9.14
N PRO A 28 -9.32 5.01 8.05
CA PRO A 28 -9.09 5.52 6.71
C PRO A 28 -9.72 6.93 6.54
N SER A 29 -9.02 7.79 5.82
CA SER A 29 -9.32 9.22 5.66
C SER A 29 -10.62 9.55 4.91
N SER A 30 -11.32 8.54 4.36
CA SER A 30 -12.55 8.72 3.58
C SER A 30 -13.82 8.95 4.40
N LEU A 31 -13.79 8.78 5.73
CA LEU A 31 -14.98 8.90 6.61
C LEU A 31 -15.02 10.18 7.47
N GLY A 32 -14.03 11.06 7.37
CA GLY A 32 -13.86 12.23 8.25
C GLY A 32 -14.50 13.53 7.76
N ARG A 33 -15.83 13.58 7.60
CA ARG A 33 -16.53 14.85 7.30
C ARG A 33 -17.78 15.00 8.17
N GLY A 34 -17.60 15.21 9.48
CA GLY A 34 -18.74 15.48 10.37
C GLY A 34 -18.46 15.75 11.84
N LEU A 35 -17.29 15.43 12.38
CA LEU A 35 -16.99 15.64 13.80
C LEU A 35 -15.97 16.77 13.95
N GLY A 36 -16.41 17.89 14.53
CA GLY A 36 -15.57 19.04 14.83
C GLY A 36 -14.46 18.70 15.82
N ALA A 37 -13.27 18.39 15.31
CA ALA A 37 -12.05 18.23 16.09
C ALA A 37 -11.07 19.36 15.74
N THR A 38 -10.63 20.10 16.74
CA THR A 38 -9.63 21.18 16.62
C THR A 38 -8.26 20.60 16.27
N ARG A 39 -7.73 21.02 15.11
CA ARG A 39 -6.38 20.71 14.59
C ARG A 39 -5.30 21.39 15.44
N GLY A 40 -4.41 20.61 16.05
CA GLY A 40 -3.06 21.06 16.44
C GLY A 40 -2.05 20.26 15.65
N GLY A 41 -1.27 20.90 14.76
CA GLY A 41 -0.35 20.22 13.86
C GLY A 41 1.00 20.91 13.78
N GLU A 42 2.07 20.16 14.08
CA GLU A 42 3.40 20.37 13.51
C GLU A 42 3.49 19.62 12.18
N LEU A 43 3.99 20.30 11.15
CA LEU A 43 4.10 19.80 9.78
C LEU A 43 5.41 19.02 9.60
N GLY A 44 5.32 17.73 9.31
CA GLY A 44 6.44 16.91 8.81
C GLY A 44 6.55 16.99 7.28
N ALA A 45 7.77 17.13 6.77
CA ALA A 45 8.10 17.48 5.38
C ALA A 45 7.89 16.38 4.30
N ASN A 46 7.15 15.31 4.57
CA ASN A 46 6.90 14.23 3.59
C ASN A 46 5.41 13.90 3.48
N GLY A 47 4.66 14.79 2.82
CA GLY A 47 3.67 14.44 1.81
C GLY A 47 2.36 13.73 2.15
N ASP A 48 2.25 12.94 3.22
CA ASP A 48 1.02 12.23 3.58
C ASP A 48 0.61 12.51 5.02
N PRO A 49 -0.48 13.28 5.28
CA PRO A 49 -1.02 13.38 6.62
C PRO A 49 -1.72 12.07 6.97
N ALA A 50 -1.00 11.16 7.64
CA ALA A 50 -1.66 10.24 8.54
C ALA A 50 -2.32 11.10 9.62
N ALA A 51 -3.61 11.40 9.46
CA ALA A 51 -4.40 12.00 10.52
C ALA A 51 -4.47 10.99 11.67
N PHE A 52 -3.56 11.11 12.63
CA PHE A 52 -3.61 10.39 13.89
C PHE A 52 -4.76 10.97 14.71
N PHE A 53 -5.94 10.37 14.54
CA PHE A 53 -7.04 10.60 15.46
C PHE A 53 -6.73 9.86 16.75
N TYR A 54 -6.21 10.58 17.75
CA TYR A 54 -6.28 10.14 19.13
C TYR A 54 -7.74 10.23 19.58
N ALA A 55 -8.52 9.17 19.35
CA ALA A 55 -9.75 8.98 20.10
C ALA A 55 -9.34 8.61 21.53
N SER A 56 -9.06 9.60 22.36
CA SER A 56 -8.98 9.42 23.81
C SER A 56 -10.39 9.22 24.36
N SER A 57 -11.07 8.16 23.94
CA SER A 57 -12.19 7.64 24.72
C SER A 57 -11.55 6.79 25.82
N GLU A 58 -11.21 7.43 26.93
CA GLU A 58 -11.03 6.73 28.19
C GLU A 58 -12.39 6.09 28.54
N PHE A 59 -12.68 4.92 27.98
CA PHE A 59 -13.78 4.11 28.47
C PHE A 59 -13.30 3.42 29.74
N VAL A 60 -13.21 4.21 30.82
CA VAL A 60 -12.97 3.69 32.16
C VAL A 60 -14.25 2.99 32.60
N MET A 61 -14.40 1.73 32.21
CA MET A 61 -15.46 0.87 32.73
C MET A 61 -15.12 0.58 34.20
N THR A 62 -15.58 1.45 35.07
CA THR A 62 -15.45 1.29 36.52
C THR A 62 -16.46 0.23 36.94
N CYS A 63 -16.08 -1.04 36.88
CA CYS A 63 -16.89 -2.13 37.39
C CYS A 63 -16.88 -2.09 38.93
N ALA A 64 -17.80 -1.32 39.52
CA ALA A 64 -18.19 -1.54 40.89
C ALA A 64 -18.90 -2.91 40.94
N ALA A 65 -18.19 -3.95 41.36
CA ALA A 65 -18.78 -5.26 41.63
C ALA A 65 -19.72 -5.14 42.83
N GLN A 66 -20.96 -4.73 42.57
CA GLN A 66 -22.02 -4.67 43.56
C GLN A 66 -22.46 -6.11 43.81
N ARG A 67 -21.89 -6.75 44.84
CA ARG A 67 -22.35 -8.05 45.33
C ARG A 67 -23.77 -7.88 45.86
N SER A 68 -24.78 -8.14 45.03
CA SER A 68 -26.14 -8.38 45.51
C SER A 68 -26.18 -9.79 46.11
N SER A 69 -25.84 -9.92 47.39
CA SER A 69 -26.10 -11.15 48.13
C SER A 69 -27.60 -11.24 48.43
N GLY A 70 -28.37 -11.64 47.43
CA GLY A 70 -29.79 -11.93 47.55
C GLY A 70 -30.20 -12.80 46.38
N ASN A 71 -30.87 -13.92 46.66
CA ASN A 71 -31.43 -14.82 45.64
C ASN A 71 -32.62 -14.14 44.92
N GLY A 72 -32.38 -13.03 44.23
CA GLY A 72 -33.33 -12.33 43.39
C GLY A 72 -33.21 -12.85 41.97
N GLY A 73 -34.30 -13.41 41.42
CA GLY A 73 -34.36 -13.71 39.99
C GLY A 73 -34.15 -12.45 39.14
N PHE A 74 -33.63 -12.63 37.93
CA PHE A 74 -33.46 -11.55 36.95
C PHE A 74 -34.81 -10.87 36.69
N THR A 75 -34.83 -9.54 36.72
CA THR A 75 -36.03 -8.82 36.27
C THR A 75 -36.11 -8.85 34.74
N LEU A 76 -37.33 -8.84 34.19
CA LEU A 76 -37.55 -8.83 32.74
C LEU A 76 -36.83 -7.65 32.07
N VAL A 77 -36.83 -6.48 32.73
CA VAL A 77 -36.15 -5.27 32.24
C VAL A 77 -34.63 -5.49 32.19
N GLU A 78 -34.04 -6.11 33.21
CA GLU A 78 -32.61 -6.40 33.24
C GLU A 78 -32.19 -7.36 32.13
N ALA A 79 -33.01 -8.39 31.87
CA ALA A 79 -32.78 -9.31 30.76
C ALA A 79 -32.88 -8.60 29.40
N MET A 80 -33.87 -7.72 29.21
CA MET A 80 -33.99 -6.92 27.99
C MET A 80 -32.77 -6.02 27.78
N VAL A 81 -32.33 -5.32 28.82
CA VAL A 81 -31.13 -4.45 28.74
C VAL A 81 -29.89 -5.28 28.42
N ALA A 82 -29.68 -6.43 29.07
CA ALA A 82 -28.55 -7.30 28.79
C ALA A 82 -28.52 -7.79 27.33
N ILE A 83 -29.67 -8.23 26.79
CA ILE A 83 -29.77 -8.67 25.40
C ILE A 83 -29.44 -7.50 24.45
N THR A 84 -29.93 -6.28 24.71
CA THR A 84 -29.60 -5.12 23.86
C THR A 84 -28.12 -4.77 23.90
N LEU A 85 -27.46 -4.84 25.07
CA LEU A 85 -26.03 -4.58 25.19
C LEU A 85 -25.19 -5.65 24.48
N ILE A 86 -25.59 -6.93 24.60
CA ILE A 86 -24.94 -8.03 23.87
C ILE A 86 -25.11 -7.85 22.36
N ALA A 87 -26.31 -7.46 21.89
CA ALA A 87 -26.55 -7.20 20.48
C ALA A 87 -25.67 -6.06 19.96
N LEU A 88 -25.60 -4.93 20.67
CA LEU A 88 -24.73 -3.80 20.31
C LEU A 88 -23.24 -4.19 20.30
N ALA A 89 -22.78 -4.92 21.32
CA ALA A 89 -21.40 -5.40 21.38
C ALA A 89 -21.09 -6.39 20.25
N GLY A 90 -22.03 -7.28 19.92
CA GLY A 90 -21.92 -8.23 18.82
C GLY A 90 -21.82 -7.53 17.47
N SER A 91 -22.65 -6.51 17.21
CA SER A 91 -22.57 -5.71 15.98
C SER A 91 -21.24 -4.97 15.84
N ALA A 92 -20.74 -4.36 16.93
CA ALA A 92 -19.45 -3.67 16.91
C ALA A 92 -18.29 -4.64 16.64
N LEU A 93 -18.32 -5.84 17.24
CA LEU A 93 -17.31 -6.87 17.01
C LEU A 93 -17.29 -7.33 15.55
N LEU A 94 -18.45 -7.60 14.94
CA LEU A 94 -18.53 -8.02 13.53
C LEU A 94 -18.00 -6.95 12.58
N LEU A 95 -18.33 -5.68 12.83
CA LEU A 95 -17.80 -4.57 12.03
C LEU A 95 -16.27 -4.46 12.13
N ALA A 96 -15.72 -4.64 13.35
CA ALA A 96 -14.28 -4.64 13.56
C ALA A 96 -13.59 -5.81 12.82
N THR A 97 -14.20 -7.00 12.84
CA THR A 97 -13.68 -8.16 12.09
C THR A 97 -13.67 -7.91 10.58
N GLN A 98 -14.76 -7.37 10.01
CA GLN A 98 -14.81 -7.06 8.58
C GLN A 98 -13.72 -6.04 8.20
N THR A 99 -13.58 -4.97 8.98
CA THR A 99 -12.55 -3.93 8.73
C THR A 99 -11.13 -4.51 8.78
N SER A 100 -10.88 -5.47 9.67
CA SER A 100 -9.59 -6.16 9.78
C SER A 100 -9.30 -7.03 8.54
N MET A 101 -10.31 -7.71 8.01
CA MET A 101 -10.19 -8.50 6.77
C MET A 101 -9.90 -7.59 5.58
N ASP A 102 -10.68 -6.51 5.40
CA ASP A 102 -10.48 -5.55 4.31
C ASP A 102 -9.08 -4.92 4.34
N SER A 103 -8.58 -4.61 5.54
CA SER A 103 -7.23 -4.07 5.74
C SER A 103 -6.14 -5.10 5.39
N SER A 104 -6.37 -6.38 5.71
CA SER A 104 -5.44 -7.46 5.42
C SER A 104 -5.35 -7.72 3.92
N ASP A 105 -6.50 -7.71 3.23
CA ASP A 105 -6.57 -7.87 1.77
C ASP A 105 -5.85 -6.73 1.06
N LEU A 106 -6.05 -5.48 1.50
CA LEU A 106 -5.33 -4.33 0.95
C LEU A 106 -3.82 -4.46 1.17
N ALA A 107 -3.38 -4.82 2.38
CA ALA A 107 -1.95 -5.01 2.67
C ALA A 107 -1.33 -6.11 1.81
N PHE A 108 -2.08 -7.20 1.56
CA PHE A 108 -1.66 -8.28 0.67
C PHE A 108 -1.49 -7.80 -0.78
N GLU A 109 -2.48 -7.07 -1.32
CA GLU A 109 -2.38 -6.48 -2.67
C GLU A 109 -1.20 -5.51 -2.80
N GLN A 110 -0.96 -4.66 -1.80
CA GLN A 110 0.17 -3.73 -1.78
C GLN A 110 1.51 -4.47 -1.76
N ASN A 111 1.62 -5.58 -1.04
CA ASN A 111 2.83 -6.41 -1.02
C ASN A 111 3.09 -7.05 -2.40
N ILE A 112 2.07 -7.59 -3.06
CA ILE A 112 2.18 -8.11 -4.43
C ILE A 112 2.61 -6.98 -5.38
N ALA A 113 1.92 -5.84 -5.34
CA ALA A 113 2.20 -4.68 -6.19
C ALA A 113 3.64 -4.17 -6.01
N ARG A 114 4.14 -4.14 -4.76
CA ARG A 114 5.53 -3.77 -4.46
C ARG A 114 6.53 -4.78 -5.00
N GLY A 115 6.23 -6.08 -4.89
CA GLY A 115 7.06 -7.14 -5.48
C GLY A 115 7.18 -6.99 -7.00
N ILE A 116 6.06 -6.77 -7.68
CA ILE A 116 6.01 -6.52 -9.13
C ILE A 116 6.81 -5.27 -9.50
N ALA A 117 6.60 -4.17 -8.77
CA ALA A 117 7.31 -2.92 -9.03
C ALA A 117 8.83 -3.07 -8.87
N ASN A 118 9.29 -3.76 -7.84
CA ASN A 118 10.72 -4.03 -7.63
C ASN A 118 11.31 -4.92 -8.74
N GLN A 119 10.60 -5.98 -9.15
CA GLN A 119 11.06 -6.83 -10.24
C GLN A 119 11.21 -6.05 -11.56
N ILE A 120 10.29 -5.15 -11.86
CA ILE A 120 10.36 -4.29 -13.05
C ILE A 120 11.49 -3.27 -12.92
N VAL A 121 11.70 -2.71 -11.73
CA VAL A 121 12.86 -1.85 -11.47
C VAL A 121 14.17 -2.59 -11.77
N ASP A 122 14.31 -3.83 -11.28
CA ASP A 122 15.50 -4.64 -11.48
C ASP A 122 15.70 -4.99 -12.96
N GLU A 123 14.63 -5.27 -13.68
CA GLU A 123 14.68 -5.50 -15.14
C GLU A 123 15.16 -4.26 -15.90
N VAL A 124 14.57 -3.08 -15.65
CA VAL A 124 14.95 -1.84 -16.34
C VAL A 124 16.38 -1.45 -16.01
N MET A 125 16.77 -1.58 -14.73
CA MET A 125 18.14 -1.31 -14.30
C MET A 125 19.15 -2.35 -14.79
N GLY A 126 18.69 -3.53 -15.18
CA GLY A 126 19.51 -4.56 -15.83
C GLY A 126 19.80 -4.27 -17.31
N ARG A 127 19.12 -3.29 -17.92
CA ARG A 127 19.37 -2.87 -19.30
C ARG A 127 20.50 -1.84 -19.38
N ARG A 128 20.97 -1.60 -20.61
CA ARG A 128 21.98 -0.57 -20.86
C ARG A 128 21.41 0.80 -20.51
N TYR A 129 22.28 1.71 -20.07
CA TYR A 129 21.85 3.07 -19.78
C TYR A 129 21.26 3.76 -21.02
N GLY A 130 21.90 3.61 -22.18
CA GLY A 130 21.38 4.02 -23.49
C GLY A 130 21.90 3.08 -24.59
N ALA A 131 21.33 3.21 -25.78
CA ALA A 131 21.67 2.40 -26.95
C ALA A 131 23.16 2.44 -27.28
N ALA A 132 23.69 1.34 -27.82
CA ALA A 132 25.10 1.22 -28.13
C ALA A 132 25.52 2.21 -29.23
N GLY A 133 26.49 3.09 -28.91
CA GLY A 133 26.95 4.12 -29.84
C GLY A 133 26.03 5.35 -29.92
N ALA A 134 24.91 5.37 -29.20
CA ALA A 134 24.08 6.54 -29.04
C ALA A 134 24.60 7.46 -27.92
N SER A 135 24.10 8.70 -27.91
CA SER A 135 24.37 9.63 -26.81
C SER A 135 23.60 9.19 -25.56
N PRO A 136 24.22 9.13 -24.36
CA PRO A 136 23.51 8.87 -23.10
C PRO A 136 22.51 9.99 -22.74
N TYR A 137 22.62 11.15 -23.40
CA TYR A 137 21.80 12.34 -23.18
C TYR A 137 20.69 12.49 -24.24
N GLN A 138 20.16 11.39 -24.75
CA GLN A 138 19.05 11.41 -25.71
C GLN A 138 17.78 12.04 -25.10
N TYR A 139 17.10 12.88 -25.88
CA TYR A 139 15.79 13.42 -25.54
C TYR A 139 14.92 13.53 -26.79
N PRO A 140 13.64 13.11 -26.76
CA PRO A 140 12.96 12.47 -25.64
C PRO A 140 13.45 11.05 -25.37
N LEU A 141 13.26 10.58 -24.12
CA LEU A 141 13.41 9.17 -23.76
C LEU A 141 12.22 8.41 -24.35
N SER A 142 12.45 7.48 -25.27
CA SER A 142 11.39 6.72 -25.91
C SER A 142 11.94 5.55 -26.71
N ALA A 143 11.20 4.45 -26.68
CA ALA A 143 11.43 3.33 -27.58
C ALA A 143 11.38 3.74 -29.06
N GLY A 144 12.17 3.06 -29.87
CA GLY A 144 12.13 3.14 -31.32
C GLY A 144 10.78 2.67 -31.89
N SER A 145 10.46 3.13 -33.10
CA SER A 145 9.20 2.79 -33.76
C SER A 145 9.02 1.28 -33.97
N HIS A 146 10.12 0.55 -34.19
CA HIS A 146 10.10 -0.89 -34.39
C HIS A 146 9.73 -1.65 -33.09
N GLU A 147 10.27 -1.24 -31.95
CA GLU A 147 9.98 -1.85 -30.63
C GLU A 147 8.53 -1.60 -30.22
N ILE A 148 8.02 -0.39 -30.44
CA ILE A 148 6.63 -0.02 -30.11
C ILE A 148 5.63 -0.78 -30.99
N SER A 149 5.98 -1.06 -32.24
CA SER A 149 5.11 -1.72 -33.20
C SER A 149 4.89 -3.22 -32.93
N THR A 150 5.77 -3.83 -32.13
CA THR A 150 5.71 -5.27 -31.85
C THR A 150 4.89 -5.53 -30.57
N PRO A 151 4.07 -6.60 -30.52
CA PRO A 151 3.33 -6.96 -29.30
C PRO A 151 4.25 -7.26 -28.11
N GLN A 152 5.43 -7.84 -28.38
CA GLN A 152 6.46 -8.25 -27.42
C GLN A 152 7.42 -7.10 -27.10
N LYS A 153 6.89 -5.99 -26.59
CA LYS A 153 7.63 -4.73 -26.46
C LYS A 153 8.89 -4.88 -25.59
N ARG A 154 8.72 -5.45 -24.39
CA ARG A 154 9.76 -5.46 -23.34
C ARG A 154 10.98 -6.32 -23.60
N ILE A 155 10.86 -7.39 -24.40
CA ILE A 155 12.05 -8.20 -24.75
C ILE A 155 12.92 -7.51 -25.79
N LEU A 156 12.32 -6.65 -26.63
CA LEU A 156 13.02 -5.90 -27.66
C LEU A 156 13.68 -4.63 -27.13
N PHE A 157 13.25 -4.14 -25.98
CA PHE A 157 13.88 -3.00 -25.30
C PHE A 157 15.33 -3.32 -24.96
N ASP A 158 16.24 -2.62 -25.63
CA ASP A 158 17.68 -2.89 -25.56
C ASP A 158 18.37 -1.97 -24.53
N ASP A 159 17.73 -0.87 -24.19
CA ASP A 159 18.18 0.06 -23.17
C ASP A 159 17.06 0.47 -22.19
N SER A 160 17.40 1.38 -21.28
CA SER A 160 16.50 1.82 -20.22
C SER A 160 15.48 2.88 -20.63
N ASP A 161 15.70 3.63 -21.72
CA ASP A 161 14.77 4.69 -22.13
C ASP A 161 13.62 4.20 -22.99
N ASP A 162 13.74 3.02 -23.57
CA ASP A 162 12.66 2.31 -24.23
C ASP A 162 11.44 2.08 -23.33
N PHE A 163 11.68 1.94 -22.02
CA PHE A 163 10.62 1.75 -21.03
C PHE A 163 9.83 3.02 -20.71
N ASN A 164 10.26 4.20 -21.20
CA ASN A 164 9.56 5.44 -20.88
C ASN A 164 8.14 5.44 -21.44
N ASN A 165 7.16 5.74 -20.58
CA ASN A 165 5.73 5.73 -20.89
C ASN A 165 5.17 4.34 -21.24
N TYR A 166 5.89 3.26 -20.90
CA TYR A 166 5.33 1.92 -20.99
C TYR A 166 4.17 1.76 -19.99
N SER A 167 3.04 1.24 -20.46
CA SER A 167 1.95 0.77 -19.60
C SER A 167 1.40 -0.55 -20.13
N SER A 168 0.96 -1.41 -19.22
CA SER A 168 0.33 -2.70 -19.53
C SER A 168 -0.87 -2.96 -18.63
N ARG A 169 -1.99 -3.30 -19.26
CA ARG A 169 -3.20 -3.85 -18.65
C ARG A 169 -3.80 -4.92 -19.58
N PRO A 170 -3.95 -6.18 -19.16
CA PRO A 170 -3.50 -6.74 -17.88
C PRO A 170 -1.98 -6.68 -17.72
N LEU A 171 -1.48 -7.05 -16.54
CA LEU A 171 -0.04 -7.16 -16.31
C LEU A 171 0.56 -8.25 -17.18
N ARG A 172 1.59 -7.91 -17.96
CA ARG A 172 2.29 -8.84 -18.85
C ARG A 172 3.76 -8.91 -18.54
N ASP A 173 4.36 -10.07 -18.77
CA ASP A 173 5.78 -10.35 -18.67
C ASP A 173 6.56 -9.81 -19.90
N PRO A 174 7.91 -9.99 -19.98
CA PRO A 174 8.69 -9.52 -21.13
C PRO A 174 8.24 -10.07 -22.49
N TRP A 175 7.64 -11.26 -22.52
CA TRP A 175 7.17 -11.95 -23.73
C TRP A 175 5.73 -11.60 -24.09
N ALA A 176 5.15 -10.58 -23.44
CA ALA A 176 3.75 -10.18 -23.57
C ALA A 176 2.74 -11.25 -23.11
N ILE A 177 3.19 -12.23 -22.32
CA ILE A 177 2.33 -13.23 -21.69
C ILE A 177 1.81 -12.65 -20.37
N GLU A 178 0.55 -12.91 -20.04
CA GLU A 178 -0.02 -12.42 -18.79
C GLU A 178 0.74 -12.96 -17.56
N LEU A 179 0.92 -12.09 -16.56
CA LEU A 179 1.68 -12.40 -15.37
C LEU A 179 1.04 -13.58 -14.61
N GLY A 180 1.84 -14.61 -14.31
CA GLY A 180 1.36 -15.85 -13.69
C GLY A 180 1.05 -16.97 -14.69
N GLN A 181 1.02 -16.68 -15.99
CA GLN A 181 0.84 -17.67 -17.05
C GLN A 181 2.18 -18.16 -17.64
N GLY A 182 3.16 -17.25 -17.75
CA GLY A 182 4.44 -17.49 -18.45
C GLY A 182 5.41 -18.42 -17.72
N ASP A 183 6.14 -19.23 -18.48
CA ASP A 183 7.21 -20.12 -17.98
C ASP A 183 8.58 -19.43 -17.81
N GLY A 184 8.70 -18.17 -18.21
CA GLY A 184 9.94 -17.40 -18.18
C GLY A 184 10.86 -17.62 -19.39
N ALA A 185 10.39 -18.31 -20.42
CA ALA A 185 11.09 -18.53 -21.69
C ALA A 185 10.23 -18.18 -22.92
N GLY A 186 9.09 -17.51 -22.71
CA GLY A 186 8.12 -17.17 -23.74
C GLY A 186 7.09 -18.27 -24.04
N GLY A 187 7.05 -19.33 -23.22
CA GLY A 187 5.98 -20.32 -23.20
C GLY A 187 5.03 -20.10 -22.02
N THR A 188 4.06 -21.00 -21.86
CA THR A 188 3.13 -21.00 -20.73
C THR A 188 3.45 -22.14 -19.77
N ARG A 189 3.28 -21.92 -18.47
CA ARG A 189 3.35 -22.99 -17.45
C ARG A 189 2.28 -24.04 -17.70
N HIS A 190 2.44 -25.21 -17.10
CA HIS A 190 1.34 -26.18 -17.03
C HIS A 190 0.15 -25.58 -16.28
N THR A 191 -1.08 -25.85 -16.71
CA THR A 191 -2.32 -25.20 -16.23
C THR A 191 -2.49 -25.23 -14.71
N ASN A 192 -2.15 -26.34 -14.04
CA ASN A 192 -2.19 -26.43 -12.58
C ASN A 192 -1.21 -25.51 -11.82
N PHE A 193 -0.25 -24.89 -12.52
CA PHE A 193 0.71 -23.92 -11.98
C PHE A 193 0.52 -22.52 -12.55
N GLN A 194 -0.55 -22.32 -13.32
CA GLN A 194 -0.98 -21.00 -13.78
C GLN A 194 -1.84 -20.34 -12.71
N LEU A 195 -1.76 -19.02 -12.65
CA LEU A 195 -2.73 -18.23 -11.90
C LEU A 195 -4.09 -18.29 -12.63
N ARG A 196 -5.17 -17.89 -11.95
CA ARG A 196 -6.46 -17.69 -12.62
C ARG A 196 -6.32 -16.56 -13.66
N ASP A 197 -6.86 -16.78 -14.86
CA ASP A 197 -6.69 -15.88 -16.02
C ASP A 197 -7.19 -14.45 -15.79
N ASP A 198 -8.12 -14.24 -14.85
CA ASP A 198 -8.72 -12.94 -14.56
C ASP A 198 -8.05 -12.18 -13.39
N TYR A 199 -7.03 -12.77 -12.74
CA TYR A 199 -6.53 -12.26 -11.46
C TYR A 199 -5.94 -10.85 -11.61
N PHE A 200 -5.30 -10.57 -12.76
CA PHE A 200 -4.65 -9.29 -13.05
C PHE A 200 -5.37 -8.44 -14.12
N ASP A 201 -6.60 -8.78 -14.52
CA ASP A 201 -7.37 -8.04 -15.54
C ASP A 201 -7.54 -6.54 -15.23
N ASN A 202 -7.71 -6.24 -13.94
CA ASN A 202 -7.87 -4.89 -13.44
C ASN A 202 -6.58 -4.27 -12.93
N TRP A 203 -5.44 -4.95 -13.05
CA TRP A 203 -4.15 -4.41 -12.62
C TRP A 203 -3.46 -3.72 -13.79
N GLU A 204 -2.83 -2.60 -13.48
CA GLU A 204 -2.03 -1.83 -14.43
C GLU A 204 -0.65 -1.59 -13.84
N VAL A 205 0.37 -1.69 -14.69
CA VAL A 205 1.69 -1.15 -14.42
C VAL A 205 1.99 -0.01 -15.38
N ALA A 206 2.53 1.08 -14.85
CA ALA A 206 3.01 2.21 -15.63
C ALA A 206 4.46 2.52 -15.24
N ILE A 207 5.32 2.70 -16.25
CA ILE A 207 6.72 3.02 -16.09
C ILE A 207 6.97 4.42 -16.66
N ARG A 208 7.67 5.25 -15.89
CA ARG A 208 8.09 6.59 -16.29
C ARG A 208 9.58 6.75 -16.05
N MET A 209 10.24 7.32 -17.04
CA MET A 209 11.66 7.63 -17.02
C MET A 209 11.84 9.13 -17.17
N HIS A 210 12.66 9.71 -16.30
CA HIS A 210 12.97 11.13 -16.31
C HIS A 210 14.47 11.34 -16.08
N TYR A 211 15.03 12.43 -16.57
CA TYR A 211 16.31 12.89 -16.01
C TYR A 211 16.09 13.50 -14.63
N ALA A 212 17.00 13.22 -13.69
CA ALA A 212 16.94 13.75 -12.32
C ALA A 212 17.87 14.96 -12.16
N ASN A 213 17.50 15.90 -11.30
CA ASN A 213 18.33 17.07 -11.03
C ASN A 213 19.59 16.64 -10.25
N PRO A 214 20.82 16.92 -10.74
CA PRO A 214 22.05 16.49 -10.07
C PRO A 214 22.25 17.15 -8.70
N ASN A 215 21.59 18.28 -8.44
CA ASN A 215 21.61 18.96 -7.14
C ASN A 215 20.50 18.47 -6.18
N ASP A 216 19.47 17.80 -6.71
CA ASP A 216 18.36 17.23 -5.94
C ASP A 216 17.74 16.03 -6.68
N LEU A 217 18.19 14.81 -6.36
CA LEU A 217 17.77 13.58 -7.04
C LEU A 217 16.28 13.24 -6.83
N SER A 218 15.60 13.91 -5.90
CA SER A 218 14.15 13.76 -5.71
C SER A 218 13.35 14.48 -6.81
N GLN A 219 13.95 15.47 -7.46
CA GLN A 219 13.30 16.29 -8.49
C GLN A 219 13.62 15.79 -9.90
N ASN A 220 12.59 15.72 -10.73
CA ASN A 220 12.75 15.48 -12.16
C ASN A 220 13.14 16.80 -12.86
N LEU A 221 14.05 16.71 -13.84
CA LEU A 221 14.29 17.79 -14.78
C LEU A 221 13.08 17.95 -15.72
N SER A 222 12.81 19.19 -16.11
CA SER A 222 11.72 19.55 -17.02
C SER A 222 12.24 19.98 -18.39
N GLY A 223 11.37 19.89 -19.41
CA GLY A 223 11.73 20.23 -20.79
C GLY A 223 12.80 19.28 -21.35
N SER A 224 13.71 19.81 -22.15
CA SER A 224 14.81 19.08 -22.81
C SER A 224 16.09 19.01 -21.98
N ASN A 225 16.04 19.31 -20.68
CA ASN A 225 17.22 19.26 -19.82
C ASN A 225 17.60 17.80 -19.52
N THR A 226 18.89 17.49 -19.66
CA THR A 226 19.46 16.17 -19.42
C THR A 226 20.48 16.21 -18.28
N SER A 227 20.79 15.06 -17.70
CA SER A 227 21.83 14.90 -16.68
C SER A 227 22.42 13.49 -16.73
N ASP A 228 23.45 13.24 -15.94
CA ASP A 228 23.99 11.88 -15.77
C ASP A 228 23.03 10.96 -15.00
N PHE A 229 21.99 11.49 -14.36
CA PHE A 229 21.09 10.74 -13.50
C PHE A 229 19.73 10.54 -14.17
N ARG A 230 19.26 9.29 -14.24
CA ARG A 230 17.90 8.95 -14.63
C ARG A 230 17.12 8.50 -13.39
N ALA A 231 15.90 8.98 -13.26
CA ALA A 231 14.90 8.53 -12.31
C ALA A 231 13.90 7.60 -13.01
N LEU A 232 13.82 6.37 -12.51
CA LEU A 232 12.83 5.38 -12.86
C LEU A 232 11.72 5.40 -11.82
N GLU A 233 10.49 5.60 -12.27
CA GLU A 233 9.28 5.47 -11.45
C GLU A 233 8.40 4.37 -12.02
N VAL A 234 8.16 3.33 -11.21
CA VAL A 234 7.24 2.24 -11.52
C VAL A 234 6.04 2.35 -10.60
N THR A 235 4.86 2.54 -11.19
CA THR A 235 3.57 2.58 -10.49
C THR A 235 2.77 1.35 -10.83
N VAL A 236 2.29 0.65 -9.80
CA VAL A 236 1.32 -0.45 -9.94
C VAL A 236 0.00 -0.02 -9.33
N GLY A 237 -1.08 -0.13 -10.10
CA GLY A 237 -2.43 0.25 -9.69
C GLY A 237 -3.46 -0.82 -10.01
N LYS A 238 -4.63 -0.70 -9.38
CA LYS A 238 -5.80 -1.53 -9.64
C LYS A 238 -6.97 -0.63 -10.05
N HIS A 239 -7.60 -0.94 -11.16
CA HIS A 239 -8.81 -0.30 -11.63
C HIS A 239 -10.00 -0.80 -10.80
N ASN A 240 -10.79 0.14 -10.30
CA ASN A 240 -12.07 -0.12 -9.66
C ASN A 240 -13.17 -0.23 -10.73
N ASP A 241 -14.34 -0.73 -10.36
CA ASP A 241 -15.49 -0.90 -11.27
C ASP A 241 -16.01 0.44 -11.84
N ASP A 242 -15.73 1.56 -11.15
CA ASP A 242 -16.05 2.92 -11.60
C ASP A 242 -15.03 3.51 -12.59
N GLY A 243 -13.99 2.74 -12.95
CA GLY A 243 -12.90 3.15 -13.83
C GLY A 243 -11.81 3.99 -13.14
N SER A 244 -11.93 4.28 -11.84
CA SER A 244 -10.87 4.95 -11.09
C SER A 244 -9.69 4.00 -10.84
N VAL A 245 -8.48 4.55 -10.79
CA VAL A 245 -7.26 3.77 -10.50
C VAL A 245 -6.84 3.97 -9.07
N ARG A 246 -6.91 2.91 -8.26
CA ARG A 246 -6.30 2.85 -6.93
C ARG A 246 -4.83 2.49 -7.07
N ARG A 247 -3.93 3.43 -6.78
CA ARG A 247 -2.48 3.15 -6.71
C ARG A 247 -2.21 2.19 -5.55
N LEU A 248 -1.58 1.05 -5.83
CA LEU A 248 -1.22 0.05 -4.83
C LEU A 248 0.22 0.22 -4.38
N ALA A 249 1.14 0.49 -5.32
CA ALA A 249 2.54 0.74 -5.01
C ALA A 249 3.16 1.74 -6.00
N THR A 250 4.15 2.49 -5.53
CA THR A 250 5.02 3.30 -6.38
C THR A 250 6.44 3.14 -5.87
N VAL A 251 7.34 2.74 -6.76
CA VAL A 251 8.77 2.59 -6.47
C VAL A 251 9.54 3.55 -7.37
N ARG A 252 10.37 4.38 -6.76
CA ARG A 252 11.27 5.30 -7.45
C ARG A 252 12.71 4.90 -7.18
N ARG A 253 13.53 4.78 -8.22
CA ARG A 253 14.98 4.62 -8.14
C ARG A 253 15.68 5.65 -9.02
N VAL A 254 16.84 6.10 -8.58
CA VAL A 254 17.70 7.00 -9.35
C VAL A 254 19.03 6.29 -9.56
N TYR A 255 19.53 6.29 -10.79
CA TYR A 255 20.81 5.70 -11.15
C TYR A 255 21.56 6.59 -12.14
N GLY A 256 22.88 6.47 -12.12
CA GLY A 256 23.79 7.33 -12.88
C GLY A 256 24.39 6.63 -14.10
N TYR A 257 24.73 7.41 -15.10
CA TYR A 257 25.56 6.99 -16.23
C TYR A 257 27.01 6.74 -15.76
N VAL A 258 27.61 5.65 -16.22
CA VAL A 258 29.02 5.36 -16.02
C VAL A 258 29.69 5.28 -17.40
N PRO A 259 30.60 6.20 -17.73
CA PRO A 259 31.32 6.15 -18.99
C PRO A 259 32.15 4.86 -19.13
N PRO A 260 32.24 4.27 -20.32
CA PRO A 260 33.14 3.15 -20.57
C PRO A 260 34.60 3.59 -20.34
N ILE A 261 35.40 2.71 -19.72
CA ILE A 261 36.85 2.91 -19.59
C ILE A 261 37.47 2.59 -20.94
N ASN A 262 38.15 3.57 -21.55
CA ASN A 262 38.89 3.40 -22.80
C ASN A 262 40.19 2.64 -22.60
#